data_AF-A0AAV9NW67-F1
#
_entry.id   AF-A0AAV9NW67-F1
#
_cell.length_a   1.000
_cell.length_b   1.000
_cell.length_c   1.000
_cell.angle_alpha   90.00
_cell.angle_beta   90.00
_cell.angle_gamma   90.00
#
_symmetry.space_group_name_H-M   'P 1'
#
loop_
_entity.id
_entity.type
_entity.pdbx_description
1 polymer ?
#
loop_
_entity_poly.entity_id
_entity_poly.type
_entity_poly.pdbx_seq_one_letter_code
_entity_poly.pdbx_strand_id
1 'polypeptide(L)'
;MNYWPSPTSRGTTQAIALGLGSMFNHSTLQQNVGWKRNTETAVIVYSALRDIKNGEELCISYGSARLWFPDADSDTIAKINAADDKILEDARLKDLTELEMSGLGTMEL
;
A
#
# COMPACT_ATOMS: atom_id res chain seq x y z
N MET A 1 15.23 11.33 -0.20
CA MET A 1 15.63 10.14 -0.98
C MET A 1 17.08 9.86 -0.69
N ASN A 2 17.40 8.67 -0.15
CA ASN A 2 18.79 8.29 0.15
C ASN A 2 19.33 7.48 -1.04
N TYR A 3 20.21 8.07 -1.85
CA TYR A 3 20.88 7.42 -2.98
C TYR A 3 21.86 6.33 -2.52
N TRP A 4 22.35 5.49 -3.44
CA TRP A 4 23.38 4.50 -3.11
C TRP A 4 24.74 5.18 -2.94
N PRO A 5 25.52 4.95 -1.87
CA PRO A 5 26.79 5.66 -1.70
C PRO A 5 27.76 5.35 -2.84
N SER A 6 28.44 6.39 -3.34
CA SER A 6 29.54 6.26 -4.30
C SER A 6 30.73 7.09 -3.80
N PRO A 7 31.95 6.51 -3.74
CA PRO A 7 33.14 7.23 -3.29
C PRO A 7 33.52 8.40 -4.19
N THR A 8 33.06 8.40 -5.44
CA THR A 8 33.53 9.34 -6.49
C THR A 8 32.43 10.24 -7.05
N SER A 9 31.16 9.96 -6.76
CA SER A 9 30.03 10.68 -7.37
C SER A 9 29.68 11.95 -6.62
N ARG A 10 29.62 13.08 -7.34
CA ARG A 10 28.91 14.31 -6.90
C ARG A 10 27.43 14.33 -7.33
N GLY A 11 26.94 13.28 -7.99
CA GLY A 11 25.59 13.16 -8.54
C GLY A 11 24.76 12.06 -7.89
N THR A 12 23.51 11.93 -8.36
CA THR A 12 22.57 10.90 -7.91
C THR A 12 22.97 9.53 -8.42
N THR A 13 22.88 8.54 -7.53
CA THR A 13 23.34 7.17 -7.78
C THR A 13 22.22 6.18 -7.52
N GLN A 14 22.15 5.18 -8.38
CA GLN A 14 21.14 4.13 -8.34
C GLN A 14 21.83 2.77 -8.27
N ALA A 15 21.09 1.75 -7.83
CA ALA A 15 21.55 0.38 -7.79
C ALA A 15 20.55 -0.51 -8.52
N ILE A 16 21.04 -1.57 -9.16
CA ILE A 16 20.22 -2.62 -9.77
C ILE A 16 20.33 -3.85 -8.88
N ALA A 17 19.19 -4.38 -8.46
CA ALA A 17 19.14 -5.58 -7.63
C ALA A 17 19.32 -6.82 -8.51
N LEU A 18 20.51 -7.44 -8.44
CA LEU A 18 20.80 -8.67 -9.18
C LEU A 18 20.11 -9.90 -8.54
N GLY A 19 20.25 -11.05 -9.19
CA GLY A 19 19.57 -12.29 -8.77
C GLY A 19 18.06 -12.16 -8.88
N LEU A 20 17.32 -12.52 -7.83
CA LEU A 20 15.87 -12.41 -7.79
C LEU A 20 15.37 -11.01 -7.39
N GLY A 21 16.26 -10.11 -6.97
CA GLY A 21 15.88 -8.83 -6.38
C GLY A 21 15.06 -7.91 -7.30
N SER A 22 15.29 -8.00 -8.62
CA SER A 22 14.52 -7.28 -9.65
C SER A 22 13.30 -8.04 -10.18
N MET A 23 13.03 -9.25 -9.67
CA MET A 23 11.91 -10.08 -10.12
C MET A 23 10.68 -10.01 -9.20
N PHE A 24 10.82 -9.46 -7.99
CA PHE A 24 9.69 -9.31 -7.07
C PHE A 24 8.69 -8.29 -7.62
N ASN A 25 7.44 -8.70 -7.76
CA ASN A 25 6.36 -7.82 -8.14
C ASN A 25 5.96 -6.88 -7.00
N HIS A 26 5.17 -5.87 -7.36
CA HIS A 26 4.65 -4.89 -6.43
C HIS A 26 3.25 -5.24 -5.93
N SER A 27 3.02 -5.09 -4.63
CA SER A 27 1.69 -4.93 -4.06
C SER A 27 1.76 -4.04 -2.80
N THR A 28 0.80 -3.13 -2.63
CA THR A 28 0.61 -2.34 -1.40
C THR A 28 -0.26 -3.08 -0.39
N LEU A 29 -1.20 -3.93 -0.85
CA LEU A 29 -2.12 -4.68 0.00
C LEU A 29 -1.58 -6.06 0.42
N GLN A 30 -0.89 -6.75 -0.49
CA GLN A 30 -0.47 -8.14 -0.34
C GLN A 30 1.05 -8.30 -0.19
N GLN A 31 1.81 -7.24 0.06
CA GLN A 31 3.25 -7.37 0.34
C GLN A 31 3.50 -8.33 1.51
N ASN A 32 4.44 -9.24 1.30
CA ASN A 32 4.85 -10.25 2.28
C ASN A 32 6.38 -10.33 2.39
N VAL A 33 7.12 -9.59 1.56
CA VAL A 33 8.57 -9.43 1.63
C VAL A 33 8.94 -7.97 1.85
N GLY A 34 9.74 -7.71 2.87
CA GLY A 34 10.40 -6.44 3.09
C GLY A 34 11.84 -6.47 2.58
N TRP A 35 12.42 -5.30 2.35
CA TRP A 35 13.82 -5.19 1.93
C TRP A 35 14.55 -4.08 2.66
N LYS A 36 15.84 -4.29 2.92
CA LYS A 36 16.75 -3.31 3.50
C LYS A 36 18.05 -3.28 2.72
N ARG A 37 18.64 -2.09 2.61
CA ARG A 37 19.96 -1.91 1.97
C ARG A 37 21.03 -2.05 3.04
N ASN A 38 22.02 -2.90 2.79
CA ASN A 38 23.27 -2.89 3.52
C ASN A 38 24.33 -2.26 2.62
N THR A 39 24.60 -0.98 2.85
CA THR A 39 25.53 -0.20 2.03
C THR A 39 27.00 -0.48 2.32
N GLU A 40 27.31 -1.07 3.47
CA GLU A 40 28.69 -1.45 3.84
C GLU A 40 29.18 -2.62 2.99
N THR A 41 28.29 -3.57 2.72
CA THR A 41 28.58 -4.78 1.93
C THR A 41 27.99 -4.74 0.52
N ALA A 42 27.36 -3.63 0.16
CA ALA A 42 26.74 -3.39 -1.12
C ALA A 42 25.66 -4.43 -1.53
N VAL A 43 24.84 -4.87 -0.59
CA VAL A 43 23.76 -5.86 -0.83
C VAL A 43 22.39 -5.33 -0.44
N ILE A 44 21.35 -6.00 -0.95
CA ILE A 44 19.96 -5.82 -0.54
C ILE A 44 19.52 -7.10 0.15
N VAL A 45 19.02 -6.97 1.37
CA VAL A 45 18.53 -8.09 2.18
C VAL A 45 17.01 -8.10 2.10
N TYR A 46 16.46 -9.20 1.64
CA TYR A 46 15.02 -9.45 1.58
C TYR A 46 14.62 -10.35 2.75
N SER A 47 13.50 -10.05 3.39
CA SER A 47 13.04 -10.80 4.56
C SER A 47 11.52 -10.92 4.54
N ALA A 48 11.01 -12.09 4.90
CA ALA A 48 9.57 -12.29 5.07
C ALA A 48 9.04 -11.38 6.19
N LEU A 49 7.91 -10.72 5.95
CA LEU A 49 7.22 -9.85 6.91
C LEU A 49 6.27 -10.63 7.83
N ARG A 50 5.91 -11.84 7.40
CA ARG A 50 5.00 -12.79 8.05
C ARG A 50 5.27 -14.18 7.49
N ASP A 51 4.61 -15.20 8.05
CA ASP A 51 4.61 -16.53 7.46
C ASP A 51 4.02 -16.50 6.05
N ILE A 52 4.66 -17.23 5.14
CA ILE A 52 4.32 -17.29 3.71
C ILE A 52 3.97 -18.73 3.36
N LYS A 53 2.79 -18.93 2.76
CA LYS A 53 2.32 -20.27 2.40
C LYS A 53 3.01 -20.77 1.14
N ASN A 54 3.10 -22.09 0.99
CA ASN A 54 3.58 -22.67 -0.25
C ASN A 54 2.67 -22.25 -1.42
N GLY A 55 3.27 -21.81 -2.53
CA GLY A 55 2.56 -21.33 -3.72
C GLY A 55 2.10 -19.88 -3.65
N GLU A 56 2.30 -19.17 -2.53
CA GLU A 56 2.03 -17.75 -2.42
C GLU A 56 3.09 -16.93 -3.18
N GLU A 57 2.66 -15.94 -3.95
CA GLU A 57 3.57 -15.03 -4.66
C GLU A 57 4.29 -14.11 -3.66
N LEU A 58 5.58 -13.85 -3.92
CA LEU A 58 6.39 -12.93 -3.12
C LEU A 58 6.31 -11.52 -3.71
N CYS A 59 5.73 -10.60 -2.94
CA CYS A 59 5.54 -9.21 -3.34
C CYS A 59 6.24 -8.24 -2.38
N ILE A 60 6.82 -7.17 -2.93
CA ILE A 60 7.41 -6.07 -2.17
C ILE A 60 6.63 -4.77 -2.38
N SER A 61 6.80 -3.80 -1.49
CA SER A 61 6.42 -2.42 -1.79
C SER A 61 7.51 -1.72 -2.61
N TYR A 62 7.12 -1.11 -3.73
CA TYR A 62 7.95 -0.20 -4.51
C TYR A 62 7.96 1.23 -3.91
N GLY A 63 7.13 1.48 -2.90
CA GLY A 63 6.95 2.78 -2.25
C GLY A 63 5.82 3.62 -2.86
N SER A 64 5.30 4.54 -2.06
CA SER A 64 4.03 5.26 -2.33
C SER A 64 4.15 6.50 -3.21
N ALA A 65 5.35 6.94 -3.58
CA ALA A 65 5.55 8.29 -4.12
C ALA A 65 5.92 8.37 -5.61
N ARG A 66 6.21 7.25 -6.30
CA ARG A 66 6.83 7.32 -7.64
C ARG A 66 6.74 6.06 -8.50
N LEU A 67 5.55 5.48 -8.62
CA LEU A 67 5.30 4.55 -9.73
C LEU A 67 5.11 5.35 -11.02
N TRP A 68 5.72 4.87 -12.11
CA TRP A 68 5.58 5.44 -13.45
C TRP A 68 4.43 4.77 -14.24
N PHE A 69 3.73 3.85 -13.58
CA PHE A 69 2.57 3.10 -14.04
C PHE A 69 1.53 3.03 -12.91
N PRO A 70 0.27 2.66 -13.19
CA PRO A 70 -0.77 2.51 -12.17
C PRO A 70 -0.39 1.46 -11.11
N ASP A 71 -0.71 1.73 -9.85
CA ASP A 71 -0.48 0.77 -8.77
C ASP A 71 -1.30 -0.51 -9.00
N ALA A 72 -0.69 -1.68 -8.75
CA ALA A 72 -1.35 -2.97 -8.98
C ALA A 72 -2.62 -3.15 -8.15
N ASP A 73 -2.69 -2.49 -6.99
CA ASP A 73 -3.83 -2.57 -6.08
C ASP A 73 -4.80 -1.38 -6.23
N SER A 74 -4.58 -0.48 -7.19
CA SER A 74 -5.38 0.76 -7.33
C SER A 74 -6.87 0.49 -7.49
N ASP A 75 -7.23 -0.49 -8.33
CA ASP A 75 -8.63 -0.83 -8.60
C ASP A 75 -9.29 -1.48 -7.40
N THR A 76 -8.54 -2.28 -6.65
CA THR A 76 -9.01 -2.91 -5.42
C THR A 76 -9.25 -1.86 -4.34
N ILE A 77 -8.32 -0.92 -4.17
CA ILE A 77 -8.46 0.21 -3.24
C ILE A 77 -9.67 1.08 -3.63
N ALA A 78 -9.86 1.37 -4.92
CA ALA A 78 -11.02 2.12 -5.38
C ALA A 78 -12.36 1.43 -5.07
N LYS A 79 -12.41 0.10 -5.22
CA LYS A 79 -13.60 -0.70 -4.87
C LYS A 79 -13.85 -0.73 -3.36
N ILE A 80 -12.80 -0.84 -2.54
CA ILE A 80 -12.91 -0.79 -1.08
C ILE A 80 -13.46 0.57 -0.66
N ASN A 81 -12.88 1.66 -1.13
CA ASN A 81 -13.33 3.01 -0.80
C ASN A 81 -14.79 3.24 -1.23
N ALA A 82 -15.18 2.80 -2.43
CA ALA A 82 -16.57 2.92 -2.88
C ALA A 82 -17.55 2.08 -2.05
N ALA A 83 -17.13 0.91 -1.55
CA ALA A 83 -17.92 0.09 -0.65
C ALA A 83 -18.06 0.75 0.73
N ASP A 84 -16.99 1.32 1.26
CA ASP A 84 -16.98 2.05 2.54
C ASP A 84 -17.92 3.27 2.49
N ASP A 85 -17.87 4.06 1.41
CA ASP A 85 -18.78 5.19 1.20
C ASP A 85 -20.24 4.75 1.17
N LYS A 86 -20.54 3.61 0.54
CA LYS A 86 -21.89 3.06 0.50
C LYS A 86 -22.36 2.60 1.88
N ILE A 87 -21.49 1.94 2.65
CA ILE A 87 -21.80 1.50 4.02
C ILE A 87 -22.09 2.71 4.91
N LEU A 88 -21.30 3.78 4.78
CA LEU A 88 -21.51 5.03 5.50
C LEU A 88 -22.84 5.70 5.13
N GLU A 89 -23.20 5.72 3.85
CA GLU A 89 -24.49 6.29 3.41
C GLU A 89 -25.68 5.45 3.85
N ASP A 90 -25.59 4.12 3.77
CA ASP A 90 -26.62 3.20 4.27
C ASP A 90 -26.80 3.34 5.79
N ALA A 91 -25.71 3.56 6.55
CA ALA A 91 -25.76 3.81 7.99
C ALA A 91 -26.40 5.18 8.30
N ARG A 92 -26.06 6.22 7.54
CA ARG A 92 -26.62 7.58 7.69
C ARG A 92 -28.12 7.62 7.37
N LEU A 93 -28.54 6.88 6.33
CA LEU A 93 -29.95 6.78 5.97
C LEU A 93 -30.76 6.07 7.05
N LYS A 94 -30.21 5.01 7.67
CA LYS A 94 -30.86 4.32 8.80
C LYS A 94 -31.04 5.24 10.01
N ASP A 95 -29.99 5.98 10.37
CA ASP A 95 -30.03 6.93 11.49
C ASP A 95 -31.09 8.02 11.27
N LEU A 96 -31.18 8.57 10.05
CA LEU A 96 -32.23 9.52 9.68
C LEU A 96 -33.64 8.91 9.75
N THR A 97 -33.83 7.68 9.27
CA THR A 97 -35.13 7.01 9.37
C THR A 97 -35.51 6.68 10.83
N GLU A 98 -34.55 6.33 11.67
CA GLU A 98 -34.79 6.07 13.11
C GLU A 98 -35.17 7.37 13.84
N LEU A 99 -34.52 8.50 13.53
CA LEU A 99 -34.84 9.83 14.06
C LEU A 99 -36.25 10.32 13.64
N GLU A 100 -36.65 10.06 12.40
CA GLU A 100 -38.00 10.37 11.92
C GLU A 100 -39.05 9.48 12.60
N MET A 101 -38.78 8.19 12.73
CA MET A 101 -39.69 7.24 13.40
C MET A 101 -39.79 7.45 14.91
N SER A 102 -38.78 8.04 15.56
CA SER A 102 -38.81 8.35 16.99
C SER A 102 -39.63 9.61 17.32
N GLY A 103 -40.18 10.32 16.32
CA GLY A 103 -41.03 11.49 16.52
C GLY A 103 -40.30 12.70 17.11
N LEU A 104 -38.96 12.70 17.10
CA LEU A 104 -38.13 13.81 17.55
C LEU A 104 -37.71 14.76 16.41
N GLY A 105 -38.06 14.41 15.17
CA GLY A 105 -37.86 15.24 14.00
C GLY A 105 -38.75 16.48 14.05
N THR A 106 -38.14 17.64 14.30
CA THR A 106 -38.74 18.99 14.27
C THR A 106 -39.85 19.26 15.31
N MET A 107 -39.44 19.71 16.51
CA MET A 107 -40.21 20.78 17.17
C MET A 107 -39.84 22.09 16.48
N GLU A 108 -40.67 22.56 15.55
CA GLU A 108 -40.64 23.98 15.17
C GLU A 108 -41.03 24.81 16.41
N LEU A 109 -40.22 25.80 16.74
CA LEU A 109 -40.46 26.80 17.79
C LEU A 109 -41.53 27.81 17.36
#